data_AF-A0A2W7J795-F1
#
_entry.id   AF-A0A2W7J795-F1
#
_cell.length_a   1.000
_cell.length_b   1.000
_cell.length_c   1.000
_cell.angle_alpha   90.00
_cell.angle_beta   90.00
_cell.angle_gamma   90.00
#
_symmetry.space_group_name_H-M   'P 1'
#
loop_
_entity.id
_entity.type
_entity.pdbx_description
1 polymer ?
#
loop_
_entity_poly.entity_id
_entity_poly.type
_entity_poly.pdbx_seq_one_letter_code
_entity_poly.pdbx_strand_id
1 'polypeptide(L)'
;MAQSKKIRVMISSRCLDHFPLGSEHKLSDIRLQLKAEIESSLLFGKKLFEVWINEDAPPEDATQDSWDACLKAVRDCDVLVVLSNGNAGWAKRPGEIGICHAEYMEGLASARGKVRLIALPNVADDALDEVAQRNKLFQDYVALQSPFRGGTVTTAEQLRTRVHEALLDAVVALTQRGVTSAASSRFDTGQALDWTRLDFRQRKSAMEKVLHDALSASAGGGNQQDVIADIAGVKVATLVHAIPAAFTVAAARELVGKPFLSDHEKVHLLKNAHGPLHLIACHRGATETQATSLLGFSDATVVSGSFGIFVADDVQKVQFAFLTNCRDESHTRHALQRFLEWLEQTGEARNLAARATSRAKIVKVIAAELTKD
;
A
#
# COMPACT_ATOMS: atom_id res chain seq x y z
N MET A 1 -8.02 -24.45 -1.16
CA MET A 1 -8.40 -24.85 -2.53
C MET A 1 -7.16 -24.77 -3.40
N ALA A 2 -6.86 -25.79 -4.20
CA ALA A 2 -5.70 -25.75 -5.09
C ALA A 2 -5.86 -24.57 -6.07
N GLN A 3 -5.00 -23.56 -5.97
CA GLN A 3 -4.97 -22.48 -6.95
C GLN A 3 -4.67 -23.10 -8.32
N SER A 4 -5.47 -22.74 -9.34
CA SER A 4 -5.17 -23.09 -10.72
C SER A 4 -3.75 -22.62 -11.06
N LYS A 5 -3.01 -23.39 -11.87
CA LYS A 5 -1.70 -22.96 -12.40
C LYS A 5 -1.81 -21.83 -13.43
N LYS A 6 -3.03 -21.43 -13.80
CA LYS A 6 -3.35 -20.44 -14.84
C LYS A 6 -4.20 -19.31 -14.28
N ILE A 7 -4.14 -18.15 -14.95
CA ILE A 7 -5.01 -17.01 -14.67
C ILE A 7 -6.38 -17.29 -15.28
N ARG A 8 -7.41 -17.35 -14.44
CA ARG A 8 -8.79 -17.59 -14.85
C ARG A 8 -9.45 -16.29 -15.28
N VAL A 9 -9.89 -16.24 -16.53
CA VAL A 9 -10.60 -15.09 -17.11
C VAL A 9 -12.05 -15.48 -17.34
N MET A 10 -12.99 -14.68 -16.85
CA MET A 10 -14.39 -14.81 -17.25
C MET A 10 -14.72 -13.71 -18.24
N ILE A 11 -15.35 -14.05 -19.37
CA ILE A 11 -15.92 -13.07 -20.30
C ILE A 11 -17.43 -13.10 -20.14
N SER A 12 -18.02 -12.00 -19.68
CA SER A 12 -19.47 -11.80 -19.54
C SER A 12 -20.00 -10.90 -20.65
N SER A 13 -21.08 -11.32 -21.30
CA SER A 13 -21.85 -10.50 -22.23
C SER A 13 -23.22 -11.13 -22.49
N ARG A 14 -24.10 -10.41 -23.19
CA ARG A 14 -25.35 -10.98 -23.71
C ARG A 14 -25.07 -11.84 -24.96
N CYS A 15 -25.16 -13.17 -24.86
CA CYS A 15 -24.71 -14.10 -25.91
C CYS A 15 -25.39 -13.88 -27.27
N LEU A 16 -26.72 -13.67 -27.27
CA LEU A 16 -27.54 -13.69 -28.49
C LEU A 16 -27.63 -12.33 -29.19
N ASP A 17 -27.09 -11.28 -28.60
CA ASP A 17 -27.12 -9.95 -29.20
C ASP A 17 -26.09 -9.86 -30.32
N HIS A 18 -26.46 -9.18 -31.40
CA HIS A 18 -25.63 -9.00 -32.56
C HIS A 18 -24.63 -7.86 -32.35
N PHE A 19 -23.38 -8.10 -32.73
CA PHE A 19 -22.33 -7.09 -32.68
C PHE A 19 -21.31 -7.30 -33.80
N PRO A 20 -20.98 -6.27 -34.61
CA PRO A 20 -21.50 -4.90 -34.58
C PRO A 20 -23.00 -4.78 -34.83
N LEU A 21 -23.58 -3.63 -34.48
CA LEU A 21 -24.99 -3.33 -34.77
C LEU A 21 -25.30 -3.53 -36.26
N GLY A 22 -26.34 -4.31 -36.56
CA GLY A 22 -26.74 -4.65 -37.93
C GLY A 22 -25.92 -5.76 -38.60
N SER A 23 -25.03 -6.43 -37.87
CA SER A 23 -24.34 -7.64 -38.37
C SER A 23 -25.08 -8.93 -37.99
N GLU A 24 -24.77 -10.01 -38.71
CA GLU A 24 -25.25 -11.37 -38.39
C GLU A 24 -24.41 -12.07 -37.29
N HIS A 25 -23.32 -11.44 -36.85
CA HIS A 25 -22.43 -12.02 -35.84
C HIS A 25 -22.96 -11.79 -34.43
N LYS A 26 -23.09 -12.87 -33.65
CA LYS A 26 -23.51 -12.80 -32.26
C LYS A 26 -22.30 -12.59 -31.36
N LEU A 27 -22.51 -11.96 -30.20
CA LEU A 27 -21.48 -11.85 -29.18
C LEU A 27 -20.97 -13.23 -28.71
N SER A 28 -21.81 -14.26 -28.77
CA SER A 28 -21.41 -15.66 -28.53
C SER A 28 -20.25 -16.10 -29.45
N ASP A 29 -20.29 -15.75 -30.73
CA ASP A 29 -19.25 -16.13 -31.71
C ASP A 29 -17.94 -15.42 -31.40
N ILE A 30 -18.03 -14.12 -31.07
CA ILE A 30 -16.88 -13.31 -30.68
C ILE A 30 -16.25 -13.83 -29.38
N ARG A 31 -17.06 -14.26 -28.40
CA ARG A 31 -16.56 -14.84 -27.15
C ARG A 31 -15.80 -16.13 -27.36
N LEU A 32 -16.30 -17.02 -28.23
CA LEU A 32 -15.62 -18.26 -28.60
C LEU A 32 -14.28 -17.97 -29.26
N GLN A 33 -14.23 -16.98 -30.16
CA GLN A 33 -13.00 -16.54 -30.79
C GLN A 33 -12.01 -15.96 -29.77
N LEU A 34 -12.46 -15.03 -28.91
CA LEU A 34 -11.65 -14.43 -27.86
C LEU A 34 -11.08 -15.49 -26.91
N LYS A 35 -11.91 -16.45 -26.49
CA LYS A 35 -11.48 -17.58 -25.68
C LYS A 35 -10.32 -18.32 -26.33
N ALA A 36 -10.47 -18.72 -27.59
CA ALA A 36 -9.42 -19.45 -28.31
C ALA A 36 -8.11 -18.63 -28.41
N GLU A 37 -8.21 -17.34 -28.71
CA GLU A 37 -7.07 -16.42 -28.81
C GLU A 37 -6.34 -16.27 -27.47
N ILE A 38 -7.07 -15.99 -26.39
CA ILE A 38 -6.53 -15.80 -25.05
C ILE A 38 -5.90 -17.11 -24.51
N GLU A 39 -6.56 -18.26 -24.68
CA GLU A 39 -6.04 -19.55 -24.21
C GLU A 39 -4.85 -20.06 -25.05
N SER A 40 -4.72 -19.60 -26.30
CA SER A 40 -3.57 -19.88 -27.16
C SER A 40 -2.35 -19.01 -26.85
N SER A 41 -2.55 -17.90 -26.11
CA SER A 41 -1.48 -16.96 -25.79
C SER A 41 -0.38 -17.62 -24.95
N LEU A 42 0.86 -17.49 -25.42
CA LEU A 42 2.03 -18.05 -24.78
C LEU A 42 2.84 -16.95 -24.08
N LEU A 43 3.12 -17.16 -22.80
CA LEU A 43 4.13 -16.42 -22.06
C LEU A 43 5.28 -17.37 -21.75
N PHE A 44 6.48 -17.07 -22.26
CA PHE A 44 7.66 -17.95 -22.16
C PHE A 44 7.39 -19.40 -22.60
N GLY A 45 6.61 -19.58 -23.68
CA GLY A 45 6.25 -20.90 -24.22
C GLY A 45 5.24 -21.69 -23.38
N LYS A 46 4.60 -21.07 -22.37
CA LYS A 46 3.55 -21.68 -21.55
C LYS A 46 2.23 -20.97 -21.74
N LYS A 47 1.14 -21.73 -21.75
CA LYS A 47 -0.23 -21.19 -21.74
C LYS A 47 -0.50 -20.57 -20.38
N LEU A 48 -0.80 -19.27 -20.37
CA LEU A 48 -0.99 -18.49 -19.15
C LEU A 48 -2.45 -18.47 -18.68
N PHE A 49 -3.40 -18.47 -19.61
CA PHE A 49 -4.81 -18.22 -19.34
C PHE A 49 -5.68 -19.47 -19.46
N GLU A 50 -6.78 -19.43 -18.73
CA GLU A 50 -7.93 -20.33 -18.83
C GLU A 50 -9.17 -19.44 -18.88
N VAL A 51 -9.99 -19.55 -19.93
CA VAL A 51 -11.12 -18.64 -20.14
C VAL A 51 -12.41 -19.39 -19.92
N TRP A 52 -13.28 -18.85 -19.06
CA TRP A 52 -14.63 -19.34 -18.87
C TRP A 52 -15.64 -18.45 -19.60
N ILE A 53 -16.52 -19.11 -20.35
CA ILE A 53 -17.71 -18.54 -20.98
C ILE A 53 -18.89 -19.47 -20.72
N ASN A 54 -20.11 -18.94 -20.72
CA ASN A 54 -21.30 -19.73 -20.37
C ASN A 54 -21.62 -20.81 -21.42
N GLU A 55 -21.16 -20.62 -22.65
CA GLU A 55 -21.29 -21.55 -23.76
C GLU A 55 -20.60 -22.91 -23.49
N ASP A 56 -19.60 -22.93 -22.61
CA ASP A 56 -18.85 -24.15 -22.23
C ASP A 56 -19.39 -24.84 -20.97
N ALA A 57 -20.48 -24.34 -20.37
CA ALA A 57 -21.02 -24.93 -19.15
C ALA A 57 -21.47 -26.38 -19.44
N PRO A 58 -20.92 -27.40 -18.75
CA PRO A 58 -21.36 -28.77 -18.94
C PRO A 58 -22.82 -28.91 -18.49
N PRO A 59 -23.55 -29.95 -18.95
CA PRO A 59 -24.84 -30.28 -18.37
C PRO A 59 -24.67 -30.52 -16.87
N GLU A 60 -25.19 -29.63 -16.03
CA GLU A 60 -25.15 -29.77 -14.58
C GLU A 60 -26.35 -30.58 -14.08
N ASP A 61 -26.21 -31.17 -12.89
CA ASP A 61 -27.28 -31.93 -12.24
C ASP A 61 -28.48 -31.01 -11.95
N ALA A 62 -29.70 -31.55 -11.88
CA ALA A 62 -30.97 -30.79 -11.86
C ALA A 62 -31.18 -29.87 -10.63
N THR A 63 -30.16 -29.73 -9.78
CA THR A 63 -30.12 -28.93 -8.56
C THR A 63 -29.39 -27.60 -8.72
N GLN A 64 -28.63 -27.39 -9.80
CA GLN A 64 -27.90 -26.14 -10.06
C GLN A 64 -28.61 -25.28 -11.10
N ASP A 65 -28.87 -24.01 -10.76
CA ASP A 65 -29.40 -23.02 -11.71
C ASP A 65 -28.22 -22.41 -12.50
N SER A 66 -28.38 -22.23 -13.82
CA SER A 66 -27.45 -21.51 -14.69
C SER A 66 -26.98 -20.17 -14.11
N TRP A 67 -27.85 -19.52 -13.32
CA TRP A 67 -27.54 -18.32 -12.57
C TRP A 67 -26.40 -18.52 -11.56
N ASP A 68 -26.47 -19.60 -10.77
CA ASP A 68 -25.49 -19.89 -9.73
C ASP A 68 -24.14 -20.28 -10.33
N ALA A 69 -24.14 -21.01 -11.45
CA ALA A 69 -22.94 -21.35 -12.20
C ALA A 69 -22.21 -20.09 -12.70
N CYS A 70 -22.95 -19.14 -13.30
CA CYS A 70 -22.39 -17.84 -13.71
C CYS A 70 -21.80 -17.05 -12.54
N LEU A 71 -22.52 -16.92 -11.43
CA LEU A 71 -22.02 -16.19 -10.26
C LEU A 71 -20.83 -16.90 -9.59
N LYS A 72 -20.81 -18.23 -9.61
CA LYS A 72 -19.65 -19.01 -9.18
C LYS A 72 -18.44 -18.73 -10.07
N ALA A 73 -18.61 -18.70 -11.39
CA ALA A 73 -17.54 -18.35 -12.32
C ALA A 73 -17.01 -16.92 -12.08
N VAL A 74 -17.89 -15.95 -11.77
CA VAL A 74 -17.47 -14.60 -11.39
C VAL A 74 -16.63 -14.62 -10.13
N ARG A 75 -17.04 -15.36 -9.09
CA ARG A 75 -16.27 -15.46 -7.84
C ARG A 75 -14.91 -16.12 -8.06
N ASP A 76 -14.89 -17.18 -8.86
CA ASP A 76 -13.71 -18.01 -9.09
C ASP A 76 -12.72 -17.39 -10.09
N CYS A 77 -13.14 -16.49 -10.98
CA CYS A 77 -12.22 -15.85 -11.93
C CYS A 77 -11.26 -14.85 -11.24
N ASP A 78 -10.04 -14.77 -11.78
CA ASP A 78 -9.00 -13.81 -11.40
C ASP A 78 -9.16 -12.48 -12.13
N VAL A 79 -9.74 -12.50 -13.34
CA VAL A 79 -10.10 -11.31 -14.13
C VAL A 79 -11.50 -11.48 -14.72
N LEU A 80 -12.37 -10.49 -14.53
CA LEU A 80 -13.69 -10.43 -15.14
C LEU A 80 -13.70 -9.38 -16.25
N VAL A 81 -13.90 -9.82 -17.49
CA VAL A 81 -14.10 -8.94 -18.65
C VAL A 81 -15.59 -8.87 -18.95
N VAL A 82 -16.18 -7.66 -18.89
CA VAL A 82 -17.61 -7.43 -19.16
C VAL A 82 -17.75 -6.65 -20.46
N LEU A 83 -18.36 -7.28 -21.47
CA LEU A 83 -18.70 -6.66 -22.75
C LEU A 83 -20.14 -6.14 -22.66
N SER A 84 -20.30 -4.84 -22.43
CA SER A 84 -21.59 -4.23 -22.11
C SER A 84 -22.16 -3.44 -23.28
N ASN A 85 -23.21 -3.95 -23.90
CA ASN A 85 -24.10 -3.21 -24.82
C ASN A 85 -25.36 -2.68 -24.11
N GLY A 86 -25.34 -2.56 -22.78
CA GLY A 86 -26.48 -2.04 -22.01
C GLY A 86 -27.65 -3.02 -21.84
N ASN A 87 -27.57 -4.24 -22.39
CA ASN A 87 -28.54 -5.29 -22.13
C ASN A 87 -28.22 -5.97 -20.78
N ALA A 88 -29.20 -6.02 -19.87
CA ALA A 88 -29.03 -6.56 -18.53
C ALA A 88 -28.94 -8.10 -18.50
N GLY A 89 -29.31 -8.78 -19.57
CA GLY A 89 -29.41 -10.24 -19.62
C GLY A 89 -30.80 -10.77 -19.25
N TRP A 90 -30.92 -12.09 -19.25
CA TRP A 90 -32.15 -12.80 -18.88
C TRP A 90 -32.43 -12.71 -17.37
N ALA A 91 -33.71 -12.66 -17.00
CA ALA A 91 -34.21 -12.75 -15.63
C ALA A 91 -35.47 -13.63 -15.61
N LYS A 92 -35.77 -14.26 -14.47
CA LYS A 92 -36.84 -15.27 -14.36
C LYS A 92 -38.22 -14.65 -14.19
N ARG A 93 -38.30 -13.50 -13.51
CA ARG A 93 -39.56 -12.79 -13.23
C ARG A 93 -39.45 -11.30 -13.57
N PRO A 94 -40.60 -10.63 -13.81
CA PRO A 94 -40.67 -9.18 -13.89
C PRO A 94 -40.06 -8.50 -12.66
N GLY A 95 -39.32 -7.41 -12.87
CA GLY A 95 -38.69 -6.63 -11.79
C GLY A 95 -37.37 -7.19 -11.24
N GLU A 96 -36.95 -8.39 -11.65
CA GLU A 96 -35.63 -8.94 -11.29
C GLU A 96 -34.51 -8.34 -12.14
N ILE A 97 -33.28 -8.35 -11.61
CA ILE A 97 -32.08 -7.99 -12.37
C ILE A 97 -31.72 -9.10 -13.36
N GLY A 98 -31.11 -8.74 -14.48
CA GLY A 98 -30.63 -9.71 -15.45
C GLY A 98 -29.25 -10.27 -15.06
N ILE A 99 -28.91 -11.45 -15.61
CA ILE A 99 -27.67 -12.14 -15.25
C ILE A 99 -26.40 -11.29 -15.51
N CYS A 100 -26.33 -10.54 -16.61
CA CYS A 100 -25.16 -9.71 -16.92
C CYS A 100 -25.00 -8.57 -15.91
N HIS A 101 -26.12 -8.02 -15.42
CA HIS A 101 -26.11 -7.05 -14.32
C HIS A 101 -25.58 -7.71 -13.04
N ALA A 102 -26.11 -8.89 -12.68
CA ALA A 102 -25.70 -9.60 -11.48
C ALA A 102 -24.21 -9.98 -11.51
N GLU A 103 -23.69 -10.45 -12.65
CA GLU A 103 -22.27 -10.80 -12.83
C GLU A 103 -21.37 -9.57 -12.64
N TYR A 104 -21.73 -8.43 -13.22
CA TYR A 104 -20.98 -7.19 -13.07
C TYR A 104 -20.99 -6.69 -11.61
N MET A 105 -22.16 -6.71 -10.97
CA MET A 105 -22.33 -6.33 -9.57
C MET A 105 -21.50 -7.24 -8.64
N GLU A 106 -21.55 -8.56 -8.84
CA GLU A 106 -20.79 -9.56 -8.06
C GLU A 106 -19.28 -9.38 -8.26
N GLY A 107 -18.83 -9.10 -9.49
CA GLY A 107 -17.43 -8.82 -9.79
C GLY A 107 -16.91 -7.60 -9.02
N LEU A 108 -17.71 -6.53 -9.00
CA LEU A 108 -17.38 -5.32 -8.24
C LEU A 108 -17.40 -5.57 -6.72
N ALA A 109 -18.40 -6.28 -6.21
CA ALA A 109 -18.53 -6.57 -4.78
C ALA A 109 -17.40 -7.47 -4.26
N SER A 110 -17.01 -8.49 -5.04
CA SER A 110 -15.95 -9.43 -4.66
C SER A 110 -14.56 -8.79 -4.71
N ALA A 111 -14.19 -8.17 -5.84
CA ALA A 111 -12.92 -7.48 -5.99
C ALA A 111 -12.95 -6.50 -7.17
N ARG A 112 -13.34 -5.24 -6.93
CA ARG A 112 -13.40 -4.19 -7.97
C ARG A 112 -12.18 -4.14 -8.90
N GLY A 113 -10.98 -4.39 -8.37
CA GLY A 113 -9.73 -4.36 -9.14
C GLY A 113 -9.61 -5.43 -10.24
N LYS A 114 -10.39 -6.52 -10.19
CA LYS A 114 -10.38 -7.59 -11.20
C LYS A 114 -11.30 -7.34 -12.39
N VAL A 115 -12.20 -6.36 -12.28
CA VAL A 115 -13.22 -6.09 -13.30
C VAL A 115 -12.65 -5.18 -14.39
N ARG A 116 -12.91 -5.52 -15.65
CA ARG A 116 -12.61 -4.72 -16.84
C ARG A 116 -13.87 -4.63 -17.68
N LEU A 117 -14.48 -3.45 -17.72
CA LEU A 117 -15.70 -3.20 -18.50
C LEU A 117 -15.34 -2.56 -19.84
N ILE A 118 -15.83 -3.14 -20.92
CA ILE A 118 -15.71 -2.64 -22.29
C ILE A 118 -17.09 -2.24 -22.76
N ALA A 119 -17.25 -0.95 -23.10
CA ALA A 119 -18.52 -0.41 -23.55
C ALA A 119 -18.72 -0.67 -25.04
N LEU A 120 -19.85 -1.27 -25.38
CA LEU A 120 -20.41 -1.38 -26.73
C LEU A 120 -21.55 -0.35 -26.88
N PRO A 121 -22.02 -0.05 -28.10
CA PRO A 121 -23.22 0.75 -28.30
C PRO A 121 -24.40 0.10 -27.59
N ASN A 122 -25.22 0.91 -26.93
CA ASN A 122 -26.39 0.39 -26.24
C ASN A 122 -27.37 -0.23 -27.23
N VAL A 123 -28.00 -1.33 -26.84
CA VAL A 123 -29.17 -1.86 -27.54
C VAL A 123 -30.28 -0.81 -27.57
N ALA A 124 -30.98 -0.71 -28.69
CA ALA A 124 -32.19 0.09 -28.80
C ALA A 124 -33.34 -0.70 -28.17
N ASP A 125 -33.96 -0.15 -27.14
CA ASP A 125 -35.14 -0.75 -26.52
C ASP A 125 -36.38 0.11 -26.81
N ASP A 126 -37.49 -0.53 -27.15
CA ASP A 126 -38.79 0.15 -27.19
C ASP A 126 -39.25 0.44 -25.75
N ALA A 127 -39.47 1.71 -25.44
CA ALA A 127 -39.55 2.27 -24.08
C ALA A 127 -40.71 1.76 -23.19
N LEU A 128 -41.52 0.80 -23.64
CA LEU A 128 -42.74 0.34 -22.98
C LEU A 128 -42.67 -1.12 -22.47
N ASP A 129 -41.57 -1.84 -22.70
CA ASP A 129 -41.42 -3.24 -22.26
C ASP A 129 -40.64 -3.35 -20.93
N GLU A 130 -40.96 -4.36 -20.11
CA GLU A 130 -40.27 -4.67 -18.85
C GLU A 130 -38.77 -4.94 -19.07
N VAL A 131 -38.42 -5.49 -20.24
CA VAL A 131 -37.04 -5.67 -20.68
C VAL A 131 -36.32 -4.33 -20.83
N ALA A 132 -36.97 -3.32 -21.41
CA ALA A 132 -36.42 -1.98 -21.56
C ALA A 132 -36.17 -1.32 -20.20
N GLN A 133 -37.09 -1.49 -19.25
CA GLN A 133 -36.90 -0.99 -17.90
C GLN A 133 -35.70 -1.66 -17.20
N ARG A 134 -35.55 -2.98 -17.35
CA ARG A 134 -34.41 -3.74 -16.77
C ARG A 134 -33.08 -3.31 -17.39
N ASN A 135 -33.03 -3.16 -18.71
CA ASN A 135 -31.85 -2.66 -19.42
C ASN A 135 -31.50 -1.24 -18.98
N LYS A 136 -32.51 -0.37 -18.82
CA LYS A 136 -32.32 0.99 -18.32
C LYS A 136 -31.70 1.00 -16.92
N LEU A 137 -32.21 0.19 -15.99
CA LEU A 137 -31.62 0.05 -14.65
C LEU A 137 -30.16 -0.42 -14.68
N PHE A 138 -29.83 -1.37 -15.57
CA PHE A 138 -28.44 -1.82 -15.73
C PHE A 138 -27.55 -0.72 -16.32
N GLN A 139 -28.02 0.00 -17.34
CA GLN A 139 -27.30 1.13 -17.94
C GLN A 139 -27.04 2.23 -16.91
N ASP A 140 -28.03 2.57 -16.08
CA ASP A 140 -27.93 3.55 -15.00
C ASP A 140 -26.95 3.07 -13.91
N TYR A 141 -27.02 1.78 -13.53
CA TYR A 141 -26.06 1.19 -12.61
C TYR A 141 -24.63 1.28 -13.14
N VAL A 142 -24.40 0.87 -14.40
CA VAL A 142 -23.09 0.92 -15.05
C VAL A 142 -22.57 2.36 -15.10
N ALA A 143 -23.42 3.34 -15.43
CA ALA A 143 -23.07 4.77 -15.42
C ALA A 143 -22.59 5.26 -14.06
N LEU A 144 -23.26 4.87 -12.96
CA LEU A 144 -22.88 5.26 -11.60
C LEU A 144 -21.53 4.71 -11.15
N GLN A 145 -21.12 3.53 -11.63
CA GLN A 145 -19.86 2.91 -11.21
C GLN A 145 -18.60 3.58 -11.76
N SER A 146 -18.74 4.56 -12.69
CA SER A 146 -17.65 5.34 -13.31
C SER A 146 -16.34 4.57 -13.60
N PRO A 147 -16.36 3.40 -14.30
CA PRO A 147 -15.12 2.81 -14.75
C PRO A 147 -14.55 3.65 -15.91
N PHE A 148 -13.24 3.89 -15.91
CA PHE A 148 -12.55 4.39 -17.10
C PHE A 148 -12.67 3.33 -18.21
N ARG A 149 -13.49 3.59 -19.25
CA ARG A 149 -13.89 2.57 -20.26
C ARG A 149 -13.05 2.59 -21.53
N GLY A 150 -12.19 3.60 -21.70
CA GLY A 150 -11.41 3.81 -22.92
C GLY A 150 -12.25 4.15 -24.17
N GLY A 151 -13.49 4.62 -24.00
CA GLY A 151 -14.44 4.90 -25.08
C GLY A 151 -15.30 3.70 -25.50
N THR A 152 -16.29 3.95 -26.36
CA THR A 152 -17.20 2.93 -26.90
C THR A 152 -16.59 2.27 -28.13
N VAL A 153 -16.65 0.94 -28.19
CA VAL A 153 -16.13 0.12 -29.29
C VAL A 153 -17.23 -0.21 -30.28
N THR A 154 -17.01 0.02 -31.59
CA THR A 154 -18.07 -0.16 -32.61
C THR A 154 -17.83 -1.32 -33.56
N THR A 155 -16.63 -1.90 -33.61
CA THR A 155 -16.30 -3.02 -34.50
C THR A 155 -15.77 -4.24 -33.74
N ALA A 156 -15.91 -5.44 -34.34
CA ALA A 156 -15.40 -6.67 -33.76
C ALA A 156 -13.86 -6.64 -33.57
N GLU A 157 -13.11 -6.08 -34.52
CA GLU A 157 -11.65 -5.94 -34.42
C GLU A 157 -11.23 -5.00 -33.29
N GLN A 158 -11.93 -3.87 -33.13
CA GLN A 158 -11.69 -2.97 -32.00
C GLN A 158 -12.02 -3.66 -30.67
N LEU A 159 -13.07 -4.49 -30.64
CA LEU A 159 -13.47 -5.23 -29.44
C LEU A 159 -12.40 -6.24 -29.05
N ARG A 160 -11.89 -6.99 -30.03
CA ARG A 160 -10.77 -7.92 -29.84
C ARG A 160 -9.54 -7.20 -29.31
N THR A 161 -9.16 -6.08 -29.92
CA THR A 161 -8.02 -5.27 -29.46
C THR A 161 -8.22 -4.80 -28.02
N ARG A 162 -9.39 -4.26 -27.70
CA ARG A 162 -9.69 -3.72 -26.38
C ARG A 162 -9.73 -4.78 -25.29
N VAL A 163 -10.17 -6.00 -25.60
CA VAL A 163 -10.11 -7.14 -24.67
C VAL A 163 -8.66 -7.49 -24.34
N HIS A 164 -7.77 -7.55 -25.34
CA HIS A 164 -6.35 -7.83 -25.11
C HIS A 164 -5.67 -6.73 -24.30
N GLU A 165 -5.94 -5.46 -24.58
CA GLU A 165 -5.46 -4.31 -23.78
C GLU A 165 -5.92 -4.42 -22.32
N ALA A 166 -7.21 -4.73 -22.11
CA ALA A 166 -7.79 -4.87 -20.77
C ALA A 166 -7.15 -6.03 -19.98
N LEU A 167 -6.86 -7.16 -20.64
CA LEU A 167 -6.18 -8.30 -20.02
C LEU A 167 -4.72 -7.99 -19.70
N LEU A 168 -4.00 -7.32 -20.60
CA LEU A 168 -2.62 -6.89 -20.34
C LEU A 168 -2.56 -5.96 -19.13
N ASP A 169 -3.43 -4.95 -19.09
CA ASP A 169 -3.55 -4.05 -17.94
C ASP A 169 -3.87 -4.82 -16.64
N ALA A 170 -4.82 -5.77 -16.69
CA ALA A 170 -5.16 -6.59 -15.53
C ALA A 170 -3.95 -7.38 -15.01
N VAL A 171 -3.18 -8.02 -15.89
CA VAL A 171 -1.97 -8.76 -15.50
C VAL A 171 -0.95 -7.83 -14.83
N VAL A 172 -0.67 -6.67 -15.43
CA VAL A 172 0.31 -5.71 -14.89
C VAL A 172 -0.16 -5.14 -13.54
N ALA A 173 -1.38 -4.60 -13.50
CA ALA A 173 -1.91 -3.91 -12.32
C ALA A 173 -2.10 -4.85 -11.14
N LEU A 174 -2.62 -6.07 -11.36
CA LEU A 174 -2.82 -7.04 -10.29
C LEU A 174 -1.48 -7.60 -9.78
N THR A 175 -0.49 -7.79 -10.65
CA THR A 175 0.87 -8.18 -10.24
C THR A 175 1.51 -7.11 -9.36
N GLN A 176 1.47 -5.85 -9.78
CA GLN A 176 2.02 -4.73 -8.99
C GLN A 176 1.32 -4.58 -7.64
N ARG A 177 -0.02 -4.70 -7.60
CA ARG A 177 -0.79 -4.70 -6.35
C ARG A 177 -0.45 -5.89 -5.45
N GLY A 178 -0.23 -7.06 -6.04
CA GLY A 178 0.22 -8.26 -5.32
C GLY A 178 1.55 -8.02 -4.60
N VAL A 179 2.52 -7.39 -5.26
CA VAL A 179 3.82 -7.02 -4.64
C VAL A 179 3.64 -6.01 -3.51
N THR A 180 2.81 -4.99 -3.70
CA THR A 180 2.51 -4.00 -2.65
C THR A 180 1.84 -4.65 -1.44
N SER A 181 0.91 -5.58 -1.66
CA SER A 181 0.25 -6.32 -0.58
C SER A 181 1.22 -7.26 0.14
N ALA A 182 2.04 -8.02 -0.59
CA ALA A 182 3.07 -8.90 -0.04
C ALA A 182 4.16 -8.13 0.74
N ALA A 183 4.37 -6.84 0.43
CA ALA A 183 5.26 -6.00 1.23
C ALA A 183 4.81 -5.87 2.70
N SER A 184 3.52 -6.08 2.99
CA SER A 184 2.99 -6.05 4.35
C SER A 184 3.28 -7.32 5.17
N SER A 185 3.56 -8.47 4.52
CA SER A 185 3.87 -9.75 5.17
C SER A 185 5.37 -9.95 5.44
N ARG A 186 6.23 -8.97 5.13
CA ARG A 186 7.70 -9.05 5.28
C ARG A 186 8.21 -9.30 6.71
N PHE A 187 7.34 -9.32 7.72
CA PHE A 187 7.68 -9.36 9.15
C PHE A 187 6.93 -10.45 9.93
N ASP A 188 6.37 -11.45 9.23
CA ASP A 188 5.61 -12.56 9.83
C ASP A 188 6.49 -13.73 10.30
N THR A 189 7.81 -13.63 10.14
CA THR A 189 8.79 -14.68 10.45
C THR A 189 10.04 -14.11 11.14
N GLY A 190 10.80 -14.98 11.82
CA GLY A 190 12.08 -14.65 12.44
C GLY A 190 11.99 -13.63 13.59
N GLN A 191 13.08 -12.86 13.79
CA GLN A 191 13.23 -11.92 14.89
C GLN A 191 12.15 -10.82 14.89
N ALA A 192 11.61 -10.45 13.73
CA ALA A 192 10.51 -9.49 13.63
C ALA A 192 9.21 -10.03 14.25
N LEU A 193 8.94 -11.33 14.09
CA LEU A 193 7.84 -12.01 14.78
C LEU A 193 8.09 -12.06 16.29
N ASP A 194 9.33 -12.35 16.69
CA ASP A 194 9.70 -12.39 18.11
C ASP A 194 9.54 -11.02 18.80
N TRP A 195 9.94 -9.93 18.13
CA TRP A 195 9.73 -8.58 18.64
C TRP A 195 8.25 -8.20 18.70
N THR A 196 7.42 -8.73 17.80
CA THR A 196 5.97 -8.55 17.85
C THR A 196 5.35 -9.20 19.11
N ARG A 197 5.97 -10.25 19.67
CA ARG A 197 5.52 -10.90 20.91
C ARG A 197 5.89 -10.14 22.19
N LEU A 198 6.88 -9.26 22.13
CA LEU A 198 7.30 -8.43 23.27
C LEU A 198 6.23 -7.40 23.65
N ASP A 199 6.11 -7.09 24.93
CA ASP A 199 5.34 -5.93 25.38
C ASP A 199 6.04 -4.60 24.98
N PHE A 200 5.36 -3.47 25.17
CA PHE A 200 5.90 -2.18 24.75
C PHE A 200 7.21 -1.79 25.46
N ARG A 201 7.40 -2.14 26.74
CA ARG A 201 8.62 -1.81 27.48
C ARG A 201 9.78 -2.70 27.03
N GLN A 202 9.53 -3.99 26.90
CA GLN A 202 10.50 -4.96 26.41
C GLN A 202 10.95 -4.62 24.98
N ARG A 203 10.00 -4.31 24.09
CA ARG A 203 10.30 -3.94 22.71
C ARG A 203 11.06 -2.62 22.62
N LYS A 204 10.66 -1.60 23.39
CA LYS A 204 11.40 -0.32 23.49
C LYS A 204 12.86 -0.59 23.89
N SER A 205 13.08 -1.38 24.94
CA SER A 205 14.42 -1.72 25.40
C SER A 205 15.24 -2.48 24.35
N ALA A 206 14.62 -3.42 23.63
CA ALA A 206 15.30 -4.15 22.55
C ALA A 206 15.74 -3.22 21.41
N MET A 207 14.85 -2.32 20.97
CA MET A 207 15.15 -1.34 19.92
C MET A 207 16.25 -0.36 20.33
N GLU A 208 16.18 0.16 21.56
CA GLU A 208 17.19 1.08 22.12
C GLU A 208 18.54 0.39 22.25
N LYS A 209 18.57 -0.86 22.71
CA LYS A 209 19.78 -1.66 22.79
C LYS A 209 20.44 -1.83 21.42
N VAL A 210 19.67 -2.17 20.38
CA VAL A 210 20.23 -2.34 19.03
C VAL A 210 20.85 -1.05 18.51
N LEU A 211 20.17 0.10 18.67
CA LEU A 211 20.73 1.39 18.27
C LEU A 211 21.98 1.75 19.09
N HIS A 212 21.96 1.50 20.40
CA HIS A 212 23.10 1.72 21.28
C HIS A 212 24.31 0.87 20.86
N ASP A 213 24.11 -0.44 20.65
CA ASP A 213 25.15 -1.36 20.23
C ASP A 213 25.72 -0.96 18.85
N ALA A 214 24.87 -0.53 17.92
CA ALA A 214 25.28 -0.07 16.60
C ALA A 214 26.11 1.21 16.65
N LEU A 215 25.68 2.21 17.44
CA LEU A 215 26.41 3.45 17.62
C LEU A 215 27.74 3.21 18.36
N SER A 216 27.73 2.39 19.40
CA SER A 216 28.92 2.09 20.20
C SER A 216 29.98 1.35 19.40
N ALA A 217 29.57 0.43 18.52
CA ALA A 217 30.47 -0.25 17.60
C ALA A 217 31.13 0.73 16.61
N SER A 218 30.42 1.79 16.20
CA SER A 218 30.98 2.84 15.34
C SER A 218 31.82 3.89 16.10
N ALA A 219 31.57 4.10 17.40
CA ALA A 219 32.11 5.22 18.18
C ALA A 219 33.18 4.84 19.23
N GLY A 220 33.52 3.56 19.40
CA GLY A 220 34.62 3.14 20.28
C GLY A 220 34.28 3.05 21.78
N GLY A 221 33.00 2.87 22.15
CA GLY A 221 32.56 2.53 23.50
C GLY A 221 31.95 3.69 24.31
N GLY A 222 30.71 3.50 24.78
CA GLY A 222 29.98 4.42 25.66
C GLY A 222 29.00 3.68 26.59
N ASN A 223 28.60 4.33 27.69
CA ASN A 223 27.67 3.79 28.69
C ASN A 223 26.25 3.56 28.14
N GLN A 224 25.47 2.68 28.79
CA GLN A 224 24.21 2.04 28.31
C GLN A 224 23.05 2.92 27.77
N GLN A 225 23.07 4.26 27.89
CA GLN A 225 21.97 5.13 27.41
C GLN A 225 22.43 6.29 26.51
N ASP A 226 23.70 6.69 26.63
CA ASP A 226 24.19 7.93 26.05
C ASP A 226 25.44 7.61 25.22
N VAL A 227 25.38 7.84 23.90
CA VAL A 227 26.51 7.56 22.99
C VAL A 227 27.06 8.87 22.44
N ILE A 228 28.37 9.06 22.50
CA ILE A 228 29.03 10.20 21.87
C ILE A 228 29.45 9.77 20.47
N ALA A 229 28.79 10.31 19.45
CA ALA A 229 29.12 10.07 18.06
C ALA A 229 29.98 11.22 17.51
N ASP A 230 30.99 10.92 16.69
CA ASP A 230 31.68 11.94 15.92
C ASP A 230 30.85 12.28 14.68
N ILE A 231 30.36 13.52 14.60
CA ILE A 231 29.59 14.02 13.46
C ILE A 231 30.27 15.29 12.95
N ALA A 232 30.80 15.21 11.73
CA ALA A 232 31.56 16.30 11.10
C ALA A 232 32.73 16.83 11.95
N GLY A 233 33.44 15.95 12.67
CA GLY A 233 34.56 16.31 13.55
C GLY A 233 34.14 16.87 14.90
N VAL A 234 32.84 16.82 15.22
CA VAL A 234 32.28 17.29 16.49
C VAL A 234 31.74 16.10 17.27
N LYS A 235 32.16 15.97 18.53
CA LYS A 235 31.59 14.99 19.46
C LYS A 235 30.17 15.38 19.83
N VAL A 236 29.18 14.67 19.32
CA VAL A 236 27.75 14.90 19.58
C VAL A 236 27.20 13.83 20.51
N ALA A 237 26.69 14.26 21.67
CA ALA A 237 25.90 13.45 22.58
C ALA A 237 24.60 13.05 21.88
N THR A 238 24.44 11.74 21.68
CA THR A 238 23.32 11.11 20.99
C THR A 238 22.51 10.31 21.99
N LEU A 239 21.26 10.71 22.18
CA LEU A 239 20.31 10.06 23.08
C LEU A 239 19.40 9.13 22.27
N VAL A 240 19.34 7.87 22.67
CA VAL A 240 18.58 6.84 21.96
C VAL A 240 17.23 6.63 22.64
N HIS A 241 16.17 6.63 21.84
CA HIS A 241 14.79 6.41 22.26
C HIS A 241 14.11 5.42 21.31
N ALA A 242 13.03 4.79 21.74
CA ALA A 242 12.21 3.98 20.85
C ALA A 242 10.69 4.11 21.11
N ILE A 243 9.94 4.19 20.01
CA ILE A 243 8.48 4.07 19.98
C ILE A 243 8.14 2.64 19.57
N PRO A 244 7.69 1.79 20.51
CA PRO A 244 7.56 0.35 20.28
C PRO A 244 6.35 -0.05 19.42
N ALA A 245 5.53 0.88 18.94
CA ALA A 245 4.37 0.57 18.10
C ALA A 245 4.22 1.57 16.94
N ALA A 246 3.08 1.53 16.25
CA ALA A 246 2.73 2.60 15.33
C ALA A 246 2.70 3.93 16.08
N PHE A 247 3.20 5.00 15.47
CA PHE A 247 3.29 6.33 16.10
C PHE A 247 1.91 6.87 16.55
N THR A 248 0.84 6.41 15.91
CA THR A 248 -0.55 6.72 16.26
C THR A 248 -1.00 6.13 17.60
N VAL A 249 -0.32 5.12 18.13
CA VAL A 249 -0.63 4.50 19.42
C VAL A 249 -0.11 5.38 20.55
N ALA A 250 -1.02 6.05 21.26
CA ALA A 250 -0.68 6.99 22.33
C ALA A 250 0.21 6.36 23.42
N ALA A 251 -0.16 5.18 23.94
CA ALA A 251 0.59 4.49 24.97
C ALA A 251 2.04 4.14 24.57
N ALA A 252 2.32 3.94 23.28
CA ALA A 252 3.69 3.71 22.80
C ALA A 252 4.48 5.02 22.68
N ARG A 253 3.81 6.10 22.25
CA ARG A 253 4.42 7.44 22.11
C ARG A 253 4.72 8.08 23.48
N GLU A 254 3.86 7.85 24.48
CA GLU A 254 4.04 8.34 25.85
C GLU A 254 5.30 7.80 26.53
N LEU A 255 5.79 6.61 26.14
CA LEU A 255 7.04 6.06 26.66
C LEU A 255 8.28 6.86 26.24
N VAL A 256 8.18 7.70 25.21
CA VAL A 256 9.24 8.62 24.78
C VAL A 256 8.91 10.06 25.20
N GLY A 257 7.64 10.46 25.10
CA GLY A 257 7.20 11.81 25.45
C GLY A 257 7.90 12.87 24.61
N LYS A 258 8.37 13.94 25.26
CA LYS A 258 9.16 15.02 24.67
C LYS A 258 10.57 15.00 25.27
N PRO A 259 11.51 14.22 24.71
CA PRO A 259 12.75 13.91 25.41
C PRO A 259 13.64 15.14 25.64
N PHE A 260 13.54 16.15 24.78
CA PHE A 260 14.30 17.40 24.89
C PHE A 260 13.97 18.25 26.13
N LEU A 261 12.85 18.01 26.81
CA LEU A 261 12.48 18.72 28.04
C LEU A 261 13.42 18.36 29.20
N SER A 262 13.95 17.13 29.21
CA SER A 262 14.90 16.63 30.22
C SER A 262 16.37 16.76 29.79
N ASP A 263 16.68 17.51 28.73
CA ASP A 263 18.08 17.69 28.28
C ASP A 263 18.97 18.29 29.37
N HIS A 264 18.42 19.16 30.22
CA HIS A 264 19.13 19.81 31.32
C HIS A 264 19.65 18.80 32.36
N GLU A 265 18.96 17.67 32.55
CA GLU A 265 19.38 16.57 33.44
C GLU A 265 20.64 15.86 32.88
N LYS A 266 20.87 15.96 31.56
CA LYS A 266 21.97 15.31 30.84
C LYS A 266 23.19 16.22 30.64
N VAL A 267 23.26 17.37 31.34
CA VAL A 267 24.36 18.35 31.19
C VAL A 267 25.75 17.78 31.43
N HIS A 268 25.87 16.71 32.22
CA HIS A 268 27.14 16.03 32.48
C HIS A 268 27.80 15.47 31.21
N LEU A 269 27.00 15.04 30.22
CA LEU A 269 27.49 14.59 28.91
C LEU A 269 28.11 15.74 28.11
N LEU A 270 27.57 16.95 28.30
CA LEU A 270 27.99 18.16 27.58
C LEU A 270 29.32 18.74 28.08
N LYS A 271 29.98 18.07 29.04
CA LYS A 271 31.37 18.38 29.44
C LYS A 271 32.35 17.98 28.34
N ASN A 272 32.11 16.85 27.67
CA ASN A 272 33.02 16.25 26.68
C ASN A 272 32.40 16.16 25.27
N ALA A 273 31.17 16.65 25.09
CA ALA A 273 30.41 16.60 23.85
C ALA A 273 29.46 17.81 23.70
N HIS A 274 28.82 17.91 22.55
CA HIS A 274 27.78 18.88 22.18
C HIS A 274 26.44 18.17 21.97
N GLY A 275 25.32 18.90 21.86
CA GLY A 275 23.99 18.32 21.62
C GLY A 275 22.97 18.63 22.72
N PRO A 276 21.95 17.76 22.93
CA PRO A 276 21.83 16.42 22.35
C PRO A 276 21.19 16.34 20.95
N LEU A 277 21.53 15.27 20.23
CA LEU A 277 20.73 14.71 19.12
C LEU A 277 19.88 13.57 19.69
N HIS A 278 18.57 13.53 19.41
CA HIS A 278 17.76 12.36 19.77
C HIS A 278 17.50 11.47 18.57
N LEU A 279 17.92 10.22 18.66
CA LEU A 279 17.57 9.17 17.71
C LEU A 279 16.38 8.40 18.25
N ILE A 280 15.30 8.35 17.48
CA ILE A 280 14.03 7.73 17.89
C ILE A 280 13.73 6.57 16.94
N ALA A 281 14.00 5.34 17.36
CA ALA A 281 13.61 4.15 16.62
C ALA A 281 12.08 4.00 16.63
N CYS A 282 11.46 3.99 15.46
CA CYS A 282 10.03 3.78 15.28
C CYS A 282 9.79 2.35 14.80
N HIS A 283 9.02 1.57 15.56
CA HIS A 283 8.71 0.18 15.19
C HIS A 283 8.02 0.09 13.82
N ARG A 284 7.22 1.11 13.45
CA ARG A 284 6.63 1.24 12.11
C ARG A 284 7.09 2.55 11.46
N GLY A 285 6.24 3.18 10.67
CA GLY A 285 6.51 4.50 10.10
C GLY A 285 6.26 5.64 11.09
N ALA A 286 6.78 6.81 10.73
CA ALA A 286 6.42 8.12 11.26
C ALA A 286 6.10 9.03 10.06
N THR A 287 5.20 9.99 10.22
CA THR A 287 4.92 11.03 9.22
C THR A 287 5.56 12.37 9.63
N GLU A 288 5.72 13.28 8.67
CA GLU A 288 6.28 14.62 8.96
C GLU A 288 5.46 15.34 10.02
N THR A 289 4.12 15.30 9.89
CA THR A 289 3.19 15.85 10.89
C THR A 289 3.41 15.25 12.28
N GLN A 290 3.67 13.94 12.37
CA GLN A 290 3.91 13.27 13.64
C GLN A 290 5.24 13.68 14.27
N ALA A 291 6.30 13.79 13.46
CA ALA A 291 7.61 14.23 13.90
C ALA A 291 7.60 15.69 14.38
N THR A 292 7.01 16.60 13.59
CA THR A 292 6.86 18.03 13.93
C THR A 292 5.96 18.23 15.14
N SER A 293 4.89 17.43 15.29
CA SER A 293 4.01 17.49 16.46
C SER A 293 4.74 17.11 17.76
N LEU A 294 5.65 16.12 17.71
CA LEU A 294 6.44 15.73 18.88
C LEU A 294 7.47 16.80 19.26
N LEU A 295 8.10 17.45 18.27
CA LEU A 295 8.94 18.62 18.47
C LEU A 295 8.16 19.79 19.08
N GLY A 296 6.92 20.00 18.63
CA GLY A 296 6.02 21.02 19.16
C GLY A 296 6.29 22.43 18.61
N PHE A 297 7.07 22.55 17.53
CA PHE A 297 7.37 23.80 16.84
C PHE A 297 7.04 23.65 15.36
N SER A 298 6.26 24.57 14.80
CA SER A 298 5.77 24.49 13.42
C SER A 298 6.79 24.93 12.37
N ASP A 299 7.70 25.83 12.73
CA ASP A 299 8.75 26.36 11.85
C ASP A 299 10.05 25.58 12.03
N ALA A 300 10.00 24.29 11.70
CA ALA A 300 11.12 23.37 11.82
C ALA A 300 11.61 22.92 10.44
N THR A 301 12.91 22.68 10.33
CA THR A 301 13.46 21.92 9.19
C THR A 301 12.93 20.49 9.28
N VAL A 302 12.27 20.01 8.22
CA VAL A 302 11.76 18.65 8.13
C VAL A 302 12.30 18.00 6.86
N VAL A 303 12.95 16.85 7.00
CA VAL A 303 13.48 16.08 5.87
C VAL A 303 13.02 14.63 5.95
N SER A 304 12.28 14.20 4.94
CA SER A 304 11.92 12.80 4.74
C SER A 304 12.98 12.11 3.87
N GLY A 305 13.53 10.99 4.35
CA GLY A 305 14.53 10.20 3.66
C GLY A 305 14.29 8.70 3.80
N SER A 306 15.12 7.88 3.15
CA SER A 306 14.99 6.41 3.21
C SER A 306 15.19 5.81 4.61
N PHE A 307 15.79 6.57 5.53
CA PHE A 307 15.93 6.19 6.94
C PHE A 307 14.66 6.47 7.77
N GLY A 308 13.80 7.39 7.31
CA GLY A 308 12.70 7.94 8.08
C GLY A 308 12.63 9.45 7.97
N ILE A 309 12.56 10.15 9.10
CA ILE A 309 12.34 11.61 9.13
C ILE A 309 13.35 12.27 10.06
N PHE A 310 14.02 13.31 9.58
CA PHE A 310 14.83 14.20 10.40
C PHE A 310 14.06 15.51 10.63
N VAL A 311 14.01 15.99 11.87
CA VAL A 311 13.46 17.30 12.21
C VAL A 311 14.42 18.09 13.09
N ALA A 312 14.55 19.38 12.81
CA ALA A 312 15.37 20.28 13.60
C ALA A 312 14.71 21.65 13.74
N ASP A 313 14.75 22.20 14.95
CA ASP A 313 14.31 23.56 15.25
C ASP A 313 15.52 24.51 15.30
N ASP A 314 15.41 25.66 14.64
CA ASP A 314 16.45 26.68 14.63
C ASP A 314 16.40 27.67 15.79
N VAL A 315 15.36 27.67 16.62
CA VAL A 315 15.28 28.54 17.79
C VAL A 315 15.86 27.85 19.03
N GLN A 316 15.27 26.73 19.44
CA GLN A 316 15.69 25.96 20.62
C GLN A 316 16.85 25.01 20.30
N LYS A 317 17.20 24.85 19.02
CA LYS A 317 18.29 23.99 18.51
C LYS A 317 18.08 22.50 18.83
N VAL A 318 16.84 22.09 19.01
CA VAL A 318 16.44 20.69 19.25
C VAL A 318 16.46 19.92 17.93
N GLN A 319 16.94 18.68 17.96
CA GLN A 319 17.10 17.86 16.76
C GLN A 319 16.68 16.41 17.02
N PHE A 320 15.80 15.87 16.18
CA PHE A 320 15.38 14.47 16.20
C PHE A 320 15.63 13.78 14.86
N ALA A 321 16.06 12.53 14.90
CA ALA A 321 15.96 11.63 13.76
C ALA A 321 15.07 10.44 14.12
N PHE A 322 13.92 10.34 13.45
CA PHE A 322 12.99 9.23 13.54
C PHE A 322 13.41 8.15 12.54
N LEU A 323 13.98 7.07 13.05
CA LEU A 323 14.41 5.91 12.26
C LEU A 323 13.22 4.98 12.08
N THR A 324 12.73 4.82 10.85
CA THR A 324 11.49 4.07 10.60
C THR A 324 11.74 2.59 10.35
N ASN A 325 10.69 1.79 10.55
CA ASN A 325 10.69 0.35 10.28
C ASN A 325 11.69 -0.45 11.13
N CYS A 326 11.92 -0.04 12.37
CA CYS A 326 12.77 -0.72 13.35
C CYS A 326 12.04 -1.92 13.99
N ARG A 327 11.77 -2.97 13.20
CA ARG A 327 11.00 -4.15 13.62
C ARG A 327 11.83 -5.33 14.10
N ASP A 328 13.11 -5.32 13.79
CA ASP A 328 14.12 -6.28 14.23
C ASP A 328 15.49 -5.61 14.25
N GLU A 329 16.51 -6.37 14.62
CA GLU A 329 17.87 -5.85 14.76
C GLU A 329 18.44 -5.37 13.42
N SER A 330 18.25 -6.13 12.34
CA SER A 330 18.84 -5.82 11.04
C SER A 330 18.25 -4.55 10.45
N HIS A 331 16.92 -4.41 10.49
CA HIS A 331 16.26 -3.20 10.00
C HIS A 331 16.58 -1.98 10.86
N THR A 332 16.72 -2.14 12.18
CA THR A 332 17.08 -1.04 13.09
C THR A 332 18.51 -0.55 12.79
N ARG A 333 19.48 -1.46 12.62
CA ARG A 333 20.86 -1.13 12.22
C ARG A 333 20.90 -0.47 10.85
N HIS A 334 20.15 -1.01 9.89
CA HIS A 334 20.10 -0.46 8.53
C HIS A 334 19.49 0.95 8.50
N ALA A 335 18.42 1.22 9.24
CA ALA A 335 17.84 2.56 9.33
C ALA A 335 18.85 3.59 9.88
N LEU A 336 19.62 3.22 10.89
CA LEU A 336 20.71 4.05 11.41
C LEU A 336 21.79 4.30 10.33
N GLN A 337 22.24 3.25 9.65
CA GLN A 337 23.22 3.36 8.57
C GLN A 337 22.74 4.34 7.49
N ARG A 338 21.49 4.22 7.03
CA ARG A 338 20.90 5.11 6.03
C ARG A 338 20.83 6.57 6.49
N PHE A 339 20.64 6.81 7.79
CA PHE A 339 20.66 8.16 8.35
C PHE A 339 22.07 8.76 8.34
N LEU A 340 23.08 7.99 8.76
CA LEU A 340 24.47 8.44 8.76
C LEU A 340 24.98 8.69 7.33
N GLU A 341 24.70 7.77 6.40
CA GLU A 341 25.00 7.95 4.97
C GLU A 341 24.37 9.24 4.40
N TRP A 342 23.12 9.52 4.77
CA TRP A 342 22.44 10.74 4.33
C TRP A 342 23.11 12.01 4.87
N LEU A 343 23.52 12.02 6.14
CA LEU A 343 24.25 13.15 6.73
C LEU A 343 25.56 13.44 5.99
N GLU A 344 26.28 12.39 5.60
CA GLU A 344 27.55 12.49 4.86
C GLU A 344 27.32 12.96 3.42
N GLN A 345 26.39 12.33 2.70
CA GLN A 345 26.14 12.59 1.28
C GLN A 345 25.59 13.99 1.01
N THR A 346 24.78 14.52 1.91
CA THR A 346 24.14 15.84 1.74
C THR A 346 24.94 16.98 2.35
N GLY A 347 25.96 16.68 3.16
CA GLY A 347 26.68 17.67 3.96
C GLY A 347 25.91 18.17 5.19
N GLU A 348 24.71 17.64 5.44
CA GLU A 348 23.87 18.04 6.59
C GLU A 348 24.52 17.74 7.95
N ALA A 349 25.51 16.84 7.99
CA ALA A 349 26.35 16.59 9.16
C ALA A 349 26.90 17.89 9.79
N ARG A 350 27.29 18.88 8.96
CA ARG A 350 27.83 20.17 9.46
C ARG A 350 26.77 21.01 10.14
N ASN A 351 25.56 21.07 9.56
CA ASN A 351 24.43 21.81 10.13
C ASN A 351 23.97 21.17 11.44
N LEU A 352 23.92 19.83 11.48
CA LEU A 352 23.60 19.08 12.68
C LEU A 352 24.60 19.37 13.80
N ALA A 353 25.91 19.32 13.50
CA ALA A 353 26.97 19.61 14.47
C ALA A 353 26.94 21.06 14.99
N ALA A 354 26.66 22.03 14.10
CA ALA A 354 26.52 23.44 14.48
C ALA A 354 25.31 23.67 15.40
N ARG A 355 24.16 23.03 15.10
CA ARG A 355 22.98 23.04 15.97
C ARG A 355 23.25 22.36 17.30
N ALA A 356 23.92 21.21 17.31
CA ALA A 356 24.31 20.50 18.54
C ALA A 356 25.21 21.37 19.44
N THR A 357 26.17 22.09 18.84
CA THR A 357 27.03 23.04 19.56
C THR A 357 26.24 24.16 20.22
N SER A 358 25.23 24.69 19.52
CA SER A 358 24.35 25.75 20.01
C SER A 358 23.40 25.24 21.10
N ARG A 359 22.79 24.06 20.91
CA ARG A 359 21.93 23.41 21.90
C ARG A 359 22.67 23.19 23.22
N ALA A 360 23.93 22.76 23.17
CA ALA A 360 24.72 22.54 24.37
C ALA A 360 24.87 23.82 25.22
N LYS A 361 24.94 25.01 24.60
CA LYS A 361 24.98 26.28 25.33
C LYS A 361 23.65 26.55 26.04
N ILE A 362 22.53 26.36 25.33
CA ILE A 362 21.18 26.54 25.88
C ILE A 362 20.97 25.59 27.08
N VAL A 363 21.27 24.31 26.90
CA VAL A 363 21.09 23.28 27.94
C VAL A 363 21.92 23.58 29.19
N LYS A 364 23.18 24.02 29.02
CA LYS A 364 24.04 24.42 30.15
C LYS A 364 23.48 25.59 30.94
N VAL A 365 22.91 26.59 30.27
CA VAL A 365 22.27 27.74 30.93
C VAL A 365 21.03 27.29 31.69
N ILE A 366 20.15 26.50 31.06
CA ILE A 366 18.94 25.97 31.73
C ILE A 366 19.31 25.15 32.97
N ALA A 367 20.28 24.26 32.86
CA ALA A 367 20.73 23.45 33.98
C ALA A 367 21.28 24.30 35.13
N ALA A 368 22.04 25.36 34.83
CA ALA A 368 22.58 26.27 35.84
C ALA A 368 21.47 27.03 36.59
N GLU A 369 20.42 27.49 35.88
CA GLU A 369 19.28 28.17 36.51
C GLU A 369 18.49 27.25 37.43
N LEU A 370 18.29 25.98 37.06
CA LEU A 370 17.57 25.01 37.89
C LEU A 370 18.34 24.53 39.12
N THR A 371 19.65 24.75 39.18
CA THR A 371 20.51 24.40 40.33
C THR A 371 20.78 25.58 41.29
N LYS A 372 20.19 26.75 41.04
CA LYS A 372 20.40 27.96 41.88
C LYS A 372 19.51 28.05 43.12
N ASP A 373 18.59 27.11 43.30
CA ASP A 373 17.85 26.85 44.55
C ASP A 373 18.51 25.73 45.35
#